data_AF-A0A517SU94-F1
#
_entry.id   AF-A0A517SU94-F1
#
_cell.length_a   1.000
_cell.length_b   1.000
_cell.length_c   1.000
_cell.angle_alpha   90.00
_cell.angle_beta   90.00
_cell.angle_gamma   90.00
#
_symmetry.space_group_name_H-M   'P 1'
#
loop_
_entity.id
_entity.type
_entity.pdbx_description
1 polymer ?
#
loop_
_entity_poly.entity_id
_entity_poly.type
_entity_poly.pdbx_seq_one_letter_code
_entity_poly.pdbx_strand_id
1 'polypeptide(L)'
;MRSPYELQNPFRTDAIAPSRVRYRFTPGRNGSSSHHINQFLDAMMLSLKSHLRSQVVGAHGTGKSTLLHTLLPRLQDSYQPVVFKQLTNDPRRSWSQRLLQRKRSGQQVITDLRALPTGSMLVIDGWEQMLGFHQRRAVKLSQSKQVALLATSHQPISGFDTLHHSSMSPTLACSLADDLLTDSPYEVRQRVLKEVKGRQITSQTNLRDLWFELYDVVEDAHAQLASGPQMLD
;
A
#
# COMPACT_ATOMS: atom_id res chain seq x y z
N MET A 1 27.07 -11.65 -18.76
CA MET A 1 25.78 -12.07 -19.35
C MET A 1 25.02 -12.84 -18.28
N ARG A 2 23.91 -12.29 -17.76
CA ARG A 2 23.02 -13.08 -16.88
C ARG A 2 22.39 -14.18 -17.73
N SER A 3 22.29 -15.39 -17.18
CA SER A 3 21.58 -16.49 -17.84
C SER A 3 20.18 -16.01 -18.23
N PRO A 4 19.69 -16.26 -19.45
CA PRO A 4 18.37 -15.82 -19.91
C PRO A 4 17.19 -16.43 -19.12
N TYR A 5 17.45 -17.23 -18.08
CA TYR A 5 16.45 -17.95 -17.29
C TYR A 5 16.67 -17.85 -15.78
N GLU A 6 17.26 -16.76 -15.27
CA GLU A 6 17.27 -16.53 -13.82
C GLU A 6 15.83 -16.22 -13.38
N LEU A 7 15.08 -17.27 -13.02
CA LEU A 7 13.70 -17.20 -12.55
C LEU A 7 13.65 -16.30 -11.31
N GLN A 8 13.28 -15.04 -11.50
CA GLN A 8 13.18 -14.10 -10.40
C GLN A 8 11.94 -14.42 -9.57
N ASN A 9 12.13 -14.46 -8.25
CA ASN A 9 11.04 -14.62 -7.32
C ASN A 9 10.11 -13.38 -7.37
N PRO A 10 8.81 -13.55 -7.68
CA PRO A 10 7.89 -12.44 -7.85
C PRO A 10 7.47 -11.79 -6.51
N PHE A 11 7.81 -12.40 -5.38
CA PHE A 11 7.52 -11.88 -4.03
C PHE A 11 8.70 -11.14 -3.40
N ARG A 12 9.75 -10.83 -4.17
CA ARG A 12 10.86 -9.98 -3.69
C ARG A 12 10.36 -8.60 -3.28
N THR A 13 10.98 -8.03 -2.25
CA THR A 13 10.59 -6.74 -1.65
C THR A 13 10.42 -5.61 -2.66
N ASP A 14 11.26 -5.56 -3.70
CA ASP A 14 11.19 -4.57 -4.77
C ASP A 14 10.04 -4.82 -5.75
N ALA A 15 9.70 -6.09 -6.03
CA ALA A 15 8.58 -6.48 -6.89
C ALA A 15 7.21 -6.17 -6.23
N ILE A 16 7.12 -6.32 -4.91
CA ILE A 16 5.87 -6.07 -4.14
C ILE A 16 5.78 -4.66 -3.55
N ALA A 17 6.61 -3.73 -4.04
CA ALA A 17 6.58 -2.34 -3.60
C ALA A 17 5.22 -1.67 -3.93
N PRO A 18 4.74 -0.71 -3.11
CA PRO A 18 3.44 -0.07 -3.34
C PRO A 18 3.27 0.61 -4.71
N SER A 19 4.35 1.03 -5.35
CA SER A 19 4.35 1.63 -6.69
C SER A 19 4.40 0.61 -7.84
N ARG A 20 4.68 -0.66 -7.54
CA ARG A 20 4.79 -1.75 -8.53
C ARG A 20 3.51 -2.56 -8.63
N VAL A 21 2.85 -2.80 -7.50
CA VAL A 21 1.59 -3.52 -7.46
C VAL A 21 0.45 -2.57 -7.83
N ARG A 22 -0.44 -2.99 -8.73
CA ARG A 22 -1.63 -2.20 -9.09
C ARG A 22 -2.69 -2.32 -7.99
N TYR A 23 -3.29 -1.19 -7.59
CA TYR A 23 -4.44 -1.24 -6.69
C TYR A 23 -5.66 -1.87 -7.37
N ARG A 24 -6.36 -2.78 -6.67
CA ARG A 24 -7.57 -3.46 -7.16
C ARG A 24 -8.79 -2.92 -6.41
N PHE A 25 -9.66 -2.22 -7.13
CA PHE A 25 -10.89 -1.63 -6.58
C PHE A 25 -12.02 -2.65 -6.41
N THR A 26 -11.96 -3.79 -7.12
CA THR A 26 -12.96 -4.85 -7.05
C THR A 26 -12.26 -6.21 -7.12
N PRO A 27 -12.57 -7.16 -6.21
CA PRO A 27 -12.03 -8.51 -6.29
C PRO A 27 -12.64 -9.29 -7.47
N GLY A 28 -11.79 -9.98 -8.26
CA GLY A 28 -12.19 -10.91 -9.33
C GLY A 28 -11.42 -10.73 -10.64
N ARG A 29 -11.39 -11.79 -11.48
CA ARG A 29 -10.66 -11.82 -12.78
C ARG A 29 -11.11 -10.75 -13.79
N ASN A 30 -12.31 -10.21 -13.63
CA ASN A 30 -12.88 -9.13 -14.45
C ASN A 30 -12.92 -7.76 -13.74
N GLY A 31 -12.32 -7.64 -12.55
CA GLY A 31 -12.23 -6.39 -11.79
C GLY A 31 -11.07 -5.53 -12.32
N SER A 32 -11.27 -4.48 -13.11
CA SER A 32 -12.45 -3.65 -13.30
C SER A 32 -12.26 -2.99 -14.67
N SER A 33 -13.32 -2.79 -15.45
CA SER A 33 -13.22 -1.98 -16.68
C SER A 33 -12.51 -0.66 -16.34
N SER A 34 -11.60 -0.21 -17.21
CA SER A 34 -10.87 1.06 -16.98
C SER A 34 -11.83 2.21 -16.69
N HIS A 35 -13.05 2.14 -17.21
CA HIS A 35 -14.15 3.04 -16.92
C HIS A 35 -14.57 3.04 -15.44
N HIS A 36 -14.82 1.88 -14.81
CA HIS A 36 -15.19 1.83 -13.38
C HIS A 36 -14.07 2.32 -12.47
N ILE A 37 -12.81 2.03 -12.83
CA ILE A 37 -11.64 2.54 -12.09
C ILE A 37 -11.62 4.06 -12.14
N ASN A 38 -11.75 4.62 -13.35
CA ASN A 38 -11.74 6.08 -13.52
C ASN A 38 -12.91 6.72 -12.78
N GLN A 39 -14.12 6.17 -12.87
CA GLN A 39 -15.28 6.67 -12.14
C GLN A 39 -15.08 6.66 -10.62
N PHE A 40 -14.50 5.58 -10.07
CA PHE A 40 -14.19 5.50 -8.65
C PHE A 40 -13.15 6.55 -8.24
N LEU A 41 -12.09 6.71 -9.03
CA LEU A 41 -11.07 7.73 -8.80
C LEU A 41 -11.68 9.14 -8.88
N ASP A 42 -12.54 9.40 -9.87
CA ASP A 42 -13.24 10.68 -10.03
C ASP A 42 -14.13 11.00 -8.82
N ALA A 43 -14.86 10.01 -8.31
CA ALA A 43 -15.69 10.16 -7.12
C ALA A 43 -14.85 10.49 -5.87
N MET A 44 -13.68 9.85 -5.70
CA MET A 44 -12.77 10.19 -4.60
C MET A 44 -12.17 11.59 -4.77
N MET A 45 -11.79 11.98 -5.99
CA MET A 45 -11.28 13.33 -6.27
C MET A 45 -12.34 14.40 -5.99
N LEU A 46 -13.60 14.13 -6.29
CA LEU A 46 -14.72 15.02 -5.95
C LEU A 46 -14.87 15.16 -4.42
N SER A 47 -14.82 14.04 -3.69
CA SER A 47 -14.89 14.05 -2.23
C SER A 47 -13.70 14.78 -1.57
N LEU A 48 -12.50 14.64 -2.14
CA LEU A 48 -11.31 15.38 -1.71
C LEU A 48 -11.42 16.90 -1.93
N LYS A 49 -12.17 17.33 -2.95
CA LYS A 49 -12.40 18.76 -3.20
C LYS A 49 -13.42 19.36 -2.22
N SER A 50 -14.36 18.56 -1.72
CA SER A 50 -15.35 19.03 -0.73
C SER A 50 -14.84 18.98 0.71
N HIS A 51 -13.79 18.20 1.00
CA HIS A 51 -13.27 18.02 2.35
C HIS A 51 -11.79 18.34 2.43
N LEU A 52 -11.41 19.27 3.32
CA LEU A 52 -10.00 19.60 3.56
C LEU A 52 -9.23 18.50 4.30
N ARG A 53 -9.92 17.52 4.89
CA ARG A 53 -9.31 16.46 5.70
C ARG A 53 -9.96 15.14 5.38
N SER A 54 -9.18 14.25 4.80
CA SER A 54 -9.68 12.99 4.28
C SER A 54 -8.73 11.85 4.60
N GLN A 55 -9.28 10.64 4.72
CA GLN A 55 -8.50 9.46 5.09
C GLN A 55 -8.86 8.22 4.30
N VAL A 56 -7.86 7.35 4.13
CA VAL A 56 -8.02 5.95 3.74
C VAL A 56 -7.75 5.08 4.96
N VAL A 57 -8.77 4.35 5.39
CA VAL A 57 -8.72 3.52 6.59
C VAL A 57 -8.53 2.05 6.21
N GLY A 58 -7.83 1.28 7.02
CA GLY A 58 -7.77 -0.18 6.89
C GLY A 58 -6.54 -0.78 7.55
N ALA A 59 -6.55 -2.09 7.76
CA ALA A 59 -5.49 -2.81 8.46
C ALA A 59 -4.12 -2.71 7.78
N HIS A 60 -3.07 -3.22 8.44
CA HIS A 60 -1.75 -3.33 7.80
C HIS A 60 -1.83 -4.20 6.55
N GLY A 61 -1.12 -3.83 5.49
CA GLY A 61 -1.03 -4.65 4.27
C GLY A 61 -2.28 -4.70 3.39
N THR A 62 -3.32 -3.91 3.64
CA THR A 62 -4.56 -3.91 2.82
C THR A 62 -4.49 -3.07 1.55
N GLY A 63 -3.33 -2.51 1.20
CA GLY A 63 -3.13 -1.73 -0.04
C GLY A 63 -3.33 -0.22 0.07
N LYS A 64 -3.43 0.35 1.28
CA LYS A 64 -3.57 1.81 1.49
C LYS A 64 -2.50 2.64 0.76
N SER A 65 -1.23 2.30 0.96
CA SER A 65 -0.11 2.99 0.29
C SER A 65 -0.21 2.84 -1.23
N THR A 66 -0.57 1.65 -1.71
CA THR A 66 -0.78 1.38 -3.14
C THR A 66 -1.91 2.24 -3.72
N LEU A 67 -3.01 2.43 -2.99
CA LEU A 67 -4.09 3.33 -3.38
C LEU A 67 -3.60 4.79 -3.47
N LEU A 68 -2.83 5.26 -2.48
CA LEU A 68 -2.29 6.61 -2.53
C LEU A 68 -1.36 6.82 -3.73
N HIS A 69 -0.49 5.87 -4.03
CA HIS A 69 0.36 5.94 -5.22
C HIS A 69 -0.45 5.94 -6.52
N THR A 70 -1.55 5.19 -6.56
CA THR A 70 -2.49 5.19 -7.70
C THR A 70 -3.17 6.55 -7.86
N LEU A 71 -3.47 7.23 -6.76
CA LEU A 71 -4.10 8.56 -6.77
C LEU A 71 -3.13 9.70 -7.09
N LEU A 72 -1.84 9.53 -6.79
CA LEU A 72 -0.87 10.62 -6.78
C LEU A 72 -0.83 11.45 -8.07
N PRO A 73 -0.86 10.86 -9.29
CA PRO A 73 -0.90 11.66 -10.53
C PRO A 73 -2.10 12.61 -10.59
N ARG A 74 -3.31 12.11 -10.27
CA ARG A 74 -4.55 12.91 -10.28
C ARG A 74 -4.57 13.98 -9.19
N LEU A 75 -3.94 13.69 -8.05
CA LEU A 75 -3.74 14.69 -6.98
C LEU A 75 -2.84 15.81 -7.47
N GLN A 76 -1.73 15.49 -8.14
CA GLN A 76 -0.78 16.48 -8.67
C GLN A 76 -1.40 17.37 -9.76
N ASP A 77 -2.37 16.84 -10.50
CA ASP A 77 -3.14 17.63 -11.47
C ASP A 77 -4.13 18.59 -10.80
N SER A 78 -4.65 18.24 -9.62
CA SER A 78 -5.72 19.00 -8.94
C SER A 78 -5.23 19.95 -7.86
N TYR A 79 -4.04 19.73 -7.30
CA TYR A 79 -3.46 20.51 -6.21
C TYR A 79 -2.03 20.88 -6.56
N GLN A 80 -1.65 22.14 -6.34
CA GLN A 80 -0.27 22.57 -6.58
C GLN A 80 0.28 23.41 -5.41
N PRO A 81 1.33 22.93 -4.71
CA PRO A 81 1.99 21.62 -4.82
C PRO A 81 1.25 20.47 -4.08
N VAL A 82 1.58 19.22 -4.43
CA VAL A 82 1.30 18.02 -3.60
C VAL A 82 2.61 17.55 -2.98
N VAL A 83 2.65 17.48 -1.65
CA VAL A 83 3.77 16.86 -0.92
C VAL A 83 3.32 15.50 -0.40
N PHE A 84 4.11 14.47 -0.68
CA PHE A 84 3.88 13.11 -0.20
C PHE A 84 4.90 12.74 0.88
N LYS A 85 4.41 12.25 2.03
CA LYS A 85 5.25 11.83 3.16
C LYS A 85 4.87 10.43 3.61
N GLN A 86 5.77 9.49 3.38
CA GLN A 86 5.65 8.15 3.92
C GLN A 86 6.32 8.06 5.27
N LEU A 87 5.54 7.69 6.29
CA LEU A 87 6.01 7.51 7.64
C LEU A 87 6.20 6.02 7.90
N THR A 88 7.44 5.57 7.82
CA THR A 88 7.81 4.21 8.19
C THR A 88 8.09 4.12 9.67
N ASN A 89 7.71 3.00 10.30
CA ASN A 89 8.17 2.63 11.63
C ASN A 89 8.83 1.26 11.53
N ASP A 90 10.06 1.20 12.00
CA ASP A 90 10.84 -0.04 11.97
C ASP A 90 10.64 -0.78 13.31
N PRO A 91 9.94 -1.93 13.29
CA PRO A 91 9.69 -2.70 14.50
C PRO A 91 10.96 -3.29 15.11
N ARG A 92 12.12 -3.27 14.43
CA ARG A 92 13.38 -3.78 15.01
C ARG A 92 14.06 -2.77 15.94
N ARG A 93 13.60 -1.51 15.95
CA ARG A 93 14.18 -0.43 16.76
C ARG A 93 13.74 -0.50 18.23
N SER A 94 14.63 -0.05 19.12
CA SER A 94 14.32 0.08 20.54
C SER A 94 13.21 1.10 20.78
N TRP A 95 12.52 1.00 21.92
CA TRP A 95 11.39 1.89 22.23
C TRP A 95 11.77 3.38 22.21
N SER A 96 12.96 3.75 22.72
CA SER A 96 13.45 5.13 22.72
C SER A 96 13.71 5.65 21.30
N GLN A 97 14.26 4.80 20.43
CA GLN A 97 14.49 5.11 19.02
C GLN A 97 13.16 5.30 18.27
N ARG A 98 12.15 4.45 18.53
CA ARG A 98 10.82 4.60 17.95
C ARG A 98 10.17 5.91 18.38
N LEU A 99 10.26 6.26 19.66
CA LEU A 99 9.71 7.54 20.16
C LEU A 99 10.39 8.74 19.48
N LEU A 100 11.71 8.72 19.36
CA LEU A 100 12.47 9.77 18.68
C LEU A 100 12.09 9.85 17.19
N GLN A 101 11.89 8.72 16.53
CA GLN A 101 11.43 8.65 15.14
C GLN A 101 10.04 9.25 14.97
N ARG A 102 9.06 8.90 15.82
CA ARG A 102 7.71 9.48 15.77
C ARG A 102 7.72 11.00 15.98
N LYS A 103 8.61 11.50 16.85
CA LYS A 103 8.84 12.93 17.05
C LYS A 103 9.41 13.58 15.79
N ARG A 104 10.46 13.00 15.19
CA ARG A 104 11.07 13.49 13.94
C ARG A 104 10.08 13.49 12.77
N SER A 105 9.35 12.39 12.56
CA SER A 105 8.28 12.29 11.57
C SER A 105 7.23 13.38 11.77
N GLY A 106 6.79 13.58 13.00
CA GLY A 106 5.84 14.65 13.34
C GLY A 106 6.40 16.05 13.09
N GLN A 107 7.66 16.31 13.43
CA GLN A 107 8.32 17.58 13.14
C GLN A 107 8.43 17.84 11.64
N GLN A 108 8.80 16.83 10.86
CA GLN A 108 8.91 16.94 9.40
C GLN A 108 7.56 17.30 8.77
N VAL A 109 6.48 16.60 9.15
CA VAL A 109 5.11 16.88 8.68
C VAL A 109 4.70 18.33 8.99
N ILE A 110 5.02 18.82 10.20
CA ILE A 110 4.72 20.22 10.57
C ILE A 110 5.55 21.21 9.73
N THR A 111 6.84 20.92 9.51
CA THR A 111 7.70 21.77 8.67
C THR A 111 7.18 21.83 7.24
N ASP A 112 6.82 20.69 6.65
CA ASP A 112 6.27 20.62 5.30
C ASP A 112 4.95 21.41 5.21
N LEU A 113 4.02 21.23 6.16
CA LEU A 113 2.77 22.02 6.22
C LEU A 113 3.00 23.52 6.32
N ARG A 114 4.05 23.96 7.03
CA ARG A 114 4.38 25.39 7.12
C ARG A 114 4.90 25.95 5.80
N ALA A 115 5.60 25.15 5.00
CA ALA A 115 6.11 25.57 3.70
C ALA A 115 5.04 25.57 2.60
N LEU A 116 3.99 24.76 2.75
CA LEU A 116 2.93 24.61 1.76
C LEU A 116 2.03 25.85 1.61
N PRO A 117 1.75 26.35 0.39
CA PRO A 117 0.84 27.48 0.18
C PRO A 117 -0.64 27.07 0.33
N THR A 118 -1.54 28.05 0.41
CA THR A 118 -3.00 27.82 0.41
C THR A 118 -3.44 27.07 -0.85
N GLY A 119 -4.38 26.13 -0.71
CA GLY A 119 -4.88 25.31 -1.83
C GLY A 119 -3.97 24.14 -2.22
N SER A 120 -2.86 23.94 -1.52
CA SER A 120 -1.99 22.77 -1.68
C SER A 120 -2.49 21.54 -0.90
N MET A 121 -1.84 20.40 -1.10
CA MET A 121 -2.15 19.17 -0.37
C MET A 121 -0.90 18.51 0.25
N LEU A 122 -1.05 18.03 1.48
CA LEU A 122 -0.12 17.09 2.10
C LEU A 122 -0.75 15.70 2.21
N VAL A 123 -0.09 14.72 1.60
CA VAL A 123 -0.43 13.30 1.69
C VAL A 123 0.48 12.63 2.71
N ILE A 124 -0.09 11.94 3.71
CA ILE A 124 0.64 11.29 4.80
C ILE A 124 0.30 9.79 4.82
N ASP A 125 1.27 8.95 4.49
CA ASP A 125 1.12 7.50 4.60
C ASP A 125 1.62 7.03 5.98
N GLY A 126 0.72 6.59 6.86
CA GLY A 126 1.03 6.12 8.22
C GLY A 126 0.80 7.19 9.30
N TRP A 127 -0.40 7.77 9.38
CA TRP A 127 -0.74 8.84 10.34
C TRP A 127 -0.45 8.46 11.80
N GLU A 128 -0.67 7.20 12.18
CA GLU A 128 -0.44 6.68 13.52
C GLU A 128 1.05 6.69 13.93
N GLN A 129 1.96 6.84 12.97
CA GLN A 129 3.40 6.94 13.22
C GLN A 129 3.82 8.34 13.73
N MET A 130 2.89 9.27 13.91
CA MET A 130 3.13 10.55 14.58
C MET A 130 2.74 10.51 16.05
N LEU A 131 3.32 11.38 16.88
CA LEU A 131 2.84 11.61 18.24
C LEU A 131 1.54 12.44 18.21
N GLY A 132 0.62 12.17 19.15
CA GLY A 132 -0.70 12.80 19.17
C GLY A 132 -0.67 14.33 19.20
N PHE A 133 0.31 14.94 19.86
CA PHE A 133 0.46 16.40 19.83
C PHE A 133 0.83 16.93 18.44
N HIS A 134 1.64 16.20 17.67
CA HIS A 134 1.97 16.56 16.29
C HIS A 134 0.78 16.38 15.36
N GLN A 135 0.00 15.30 15.53
CA GLN A 135 -1.25 15.09 14.79
C GLN A 135 -2.23 16.26 15.00
N ARG A 136 -2.49 16.63 16.27
CA ARG A 136 -3.35 17.79 16.60
C ARG A 136 -2.83 19.10 16.00
N ARG A 137 -1.51 19.31 16.05
CA ARG A 137 -0.89 20.51 15.46
C ARG A 137 -0.99 20.52 13.94
N ALA A 138 -0.83 19.37 13.29
CA ALA A 138 -0.95 19.23 11.84
C ALA A 138 -2.36 19.60 11.38
N VAL A 139 -3.39 19.08 12.07
CA VAL A 139 -4.80 19.41 11.79
C VAL A 139 -5.08 20.90 11.92
N LYS A 140 -4.68 21.52 13.05
CA LYS A 140 -4.89 22.96 13.27
C LYS A 140 -4.18 23.82 12.21
N LEU A 141 -2.95 23.46 11.88
CA LEU A 141 -2.14 24.19 10.91
C LEU A 141 -2.73 24.09 9.50
N SER A 142 -3.08 22.86 9.07
CA SER A 142 -3.76 22.61 7.80
C SER A 142 -5.03 23.46 7.67
N GLN A 143 -5.87 23.48 8.72
CA GLN A 143 -7.10 24.27 8.72
C GLN A 143 -6.82 25.78 8.59
N SER A 144 -5.89 26.32 9.39
CA SER A 144 -5.56 27.75 9.36
C SER A 144 -4.98 28.22 8.02
N LYS A 145 -4.30 27.32 7.30
CA LYS A 145 -3.68 27.62 6.00
C LYS A 145 -4.54 27.20 4.80
N GLN A 146 -5.67 26.54 5.04
CA GLN A 146 -6.49 25.88 4.03
C GLN A 146 -5.65 24.97 3.12
N VAL A 147 -4.81 24.13 3.75
CA VAL A 147 -4.04 23.07 3.08
C VAL A 147 -4.79 21.76 3.29
N ALA A 148 -5.06 21.03 2.21
CA ALA A 148 -5.75 19.74 2.30
C ALA A 148 -4.83 18.67 2.92
N LEU A 149 -5.40 17.80 3.74
CA LEU A 149 -4.75 16.63 4.31
C LEU A 149 -5.40 15.35 3.78
N LEU A 150 -4.59 14.48 3.20
CA LEU A 150 -4.97 13.11 2.89
C LEU A 150 -4.07 12.16 3.69
N ALA A 151 -4.65 11.30 4.53
CA ALA A 151 -3.90 10.40 5.39
C ALA A 151 -4.28 8.93 5.21
N THR A 152 -3.34 8.01 5.44
CA THR A 152 -3.68 6.60 5.69
C THR A 152 -3.62 6.32 7.18
N SER A 153 -4.53 5.46 7.66
CA SER A 153 -4.61 5.08 9.06
C SER A 153 -5.16 3.66 9.23
N HIS A 154 -4.87 3.03 10.37
CA HIS A 154 -5.49 1.76 10.75
C HIS A 154 -6.90 1.93 11.31
N GLN A 155 -7.15 3.07 11.94
CA GLN A 155 -8.40 3.39 12.60
C GLN A 155 -8.87 4.78 12.16
N PRO A 156 -10.18 5.06 12.14
CA PRO A 156 -10.70 6.37 11.80
C PRO A 156 -10.08 7.48 12.66
N ILE A 157 -9.57 8.51 12.01
CA ILE A 157 -9.07 9.73 12.63
C ILE A 157 -10.27 10.65 12.88
N SER A 158 -10.42 11.15 14.11
CA SER A 158 -11.47 12.10 14.45
C SER A 158 -11.33 13.39 13.63
N GLY A 159 -12.44 13.84 13.03
CA GLY A 159 -12.51 15.05 12.20
C GLY A 159 -12.00 14.89 10.77
N PHE A 160 -11.70 13.67 10.33
CA PHE A 160 -11.38 13.34 8.94
C PHE A 160 -12.53 12.58 8.31
N ASP A 161 -12.84 12.92 7.06
CA ASP A 161 -13.80 12.20 6.24
C ASP A 161 -13.16 10.94 5.66
N THR A 162 -13.82 9.79 5.84
CA THR A 162 -13.30 8.54 5.28
C THR A 162 -13.64 8.42 3.81
N LEU A 163 -12.63 8.50 2.94
CA LEU A 163 -12.78 8.31 1.50
C LEU A 163 -12.96 6.86 1.13
N HIS A 164 -12.22 5.98 1.82
CA HIS A 164 -12.17 4.57 1.47
C HIS A 164 -11.77 3.71 2.67
N HIS A 165 -12.46 2.58 2.81
CA HIS A 165 -12.08 1.50 3.71
C HIS A 165 -11.45 0.38 2.89
N SER A 166 -10.14 0.22 3.03
CA SER A 166 -9.40 -0.90 2.45
C SER A 166 -9.53 -2.15 3.33
N SER A 167 -9.81 -3.29 2.70
CA SER A 167 -9.93 -4.59 3.37
C SER A 167 -9.35 -5.68 2.48
N MET A 168 -8.90 -6.78 3.11
CA MET A 168 -8.41 -7.95 2.40
C MET A 168 -9.49 -9.02 2.31
N SER A 169 -9.60 -9.68 1.16
CA SER A 169 -10.44 -10.86 0.98
C SER A 169 -9.62 -12.02 0.40
N PRO A 170 -10.04 -13.28 0.60
CA PRO A 170 -9.37 -14.43 -0.01
C PRO A 170 -9.29 -14.32 -1.54
N THR A 171 -10.39 -13.84 -2.17
CA THR A 171 -10.47 -13.63 -3.62
C THR A 171 -9.50 -12.57 -4.12
N LEU A 172 -9.35 -11.47 -3.38
CA LEU A 172 -8.41 -10.40 -3.68
C LEU A 172 -6.97 -10.88 -3.55
N ALA A 173 -6.62 -11.54 -2.45
CA ALA A 173 -5.27 -12.06 -2.21
C ALA A 173 -4.85 -13.08 -3.29
N CYS A 174 -5.75 -14.02 -3.64
CA CYS A 174 -5.51 -14.95 -4.75
C CYS A 174 -5.30 -14.22 -6.07
N SER A 175 -6.14 -13.24 -6.39
CA SER A 175 -6.03 -12.48 -7.64
C SER A 175 -4.73 -11.69 -7.74
N LEU A 176 -4.29 -11.07 -6.64
CA LEU A 176 -3.05 -10.30 -6.63
C LEU A 176 -1.81 -11.22 -6.69
N ALA A 177 -1.84 -12.38 -6.03
CA ALA A 177 -0.80 -13.39 -6.19
C ALA A 177 -0.74 -13.91 -7.64
N ASP A 178 -1.90 -14.15 -8.25
CA ASP A 178 -2.01 -14.58 -9.65
C ASP A 178 -1.38 -13.56 -10.61
N ASP A 179 -1.62 -12.26 -10.39
CA ASP A 179 -1.01 -11.17 -11.17
C ASP A 179 0.53 -11.21 -11.07
N LEU A 180 1.07 -11.36 -9.85
CA LEU A 180 2.52 -11.42 -9.61
C LEU A 180 3.17 -12.66 -10.24
N LEU A 181 2.42 -13.75 -10.38
CA LEU A 181 2.87 -15.03 -10.95
C LEU A 181 2.65 -15.13 -12.47
N THR A 182 2.24 -14.05 -13.15
CA THR A 182 1.88 -14.10 -14.58
C THR A 182 3.00 -14.66 -15.45
N ASP A 183 4.24 -14.28 -15.15
CA ASP A 183 5.44 -14.70 -15.90
C ASP A 183 6.16 -15.90 -15.27
N SER A 184 5.60 -16.49 -14.21
CA SER A 184 6.18 -17.66 -13.55
C SER A 184 5.79 -18.98 -14.24
N PRO A 185 6.62 -20.02 -14.16
CA PRO A 185 6.27 -21.36 -14.65
C PRO A 185 4.94 -21.85 -14.06
N TYR A 186 4.18 -22.62 -14.86
CA TYR A 186 2.84 -23.07 -14.49
C TYR A 186 2.84 -23.85 -13.16
N GLU A 187 3.84 -24.70 -12.93
CA GLU A 187 4.01 -25.51 -11.73
C GLU A 187 4.20 -24.65 -10.48
N VAL A 188 5.04 -23.62 -10.57
CA VAL A 188 5.29 -22.64 -9.50
C VAL A 188 3.99 -21.90 -9.18
N ARG A 189 3.32 -21.41 -10.23
CA ARG A 189 2.05 -20.68 -10.09
C ARG A 189 0.98 -21.54 -9.42
N GLN A 190 0.79 -22.80 -9.83
CA GLN A 190 -0.20 -23.70 -9.22
C GLN A 190 0.12 -23.99 -7.75
N ARG A 191 1.40 -24.23 -7.42
CA ARG A 191 1.82 -24.48 -6.04
C ARG A 191 1.52 -23.27 -5.16
N VAL A 192 1.93 -22.08 -5.57
CA VAL A 192 1.68 -20.84 -4.80
C VAL A 192 0.18 -20.57 -4.66
N LEU A 193 -0.60 -20.69 -5.74
CA LEU A 193 -2.06 -20.45 -5.66
C LEU A 193 -2.76 -21.48 -4.76
N LYS A 194 -2.28 -22.73 -4.71
CA LYS A 194 -2.76 -23.74 -3.76
C LYS A 194 -2.46 -23.32 -2.32
N GLU A 195 -1.24 -22.85 -2.04
CA GLU A 195 -0.86 -22.34 -0.72
C GLU A 195 -1.72 -21.14 -0.29
N VAL A 196 -1.94 -20.16 -1.17
CA VAL A 196 -2.78 -19.00 -0.86
C VAL A 196 -4.22 -19.40 -0.56
N LYS A 197 -4.78 -20.34 -1.34
CA LYS A 197 -6.15 -20.85 -1.12
C LYS A 197 -6.29 -21.66 0.16
N GLY A 198 -5.23 -22.34 0.60
CA GLY A 198 -5.21 -23.12 1.84
C GLY A 198 -5.14 -22.27 3.11
N ARG A 199 -4.79 -20.99 2.99
CA ARG A 199 -4.62 -20.08 4.13
C ARG A 199 -5.93 -19.41 4.55
N GLN A 200 -6.10 -19.23 5.85
CA GLN A 200 -7.21 -18.46 6.39
C GLN A 200 -6.96 -16.96 6.23
N ILE A 201 -7.56 -16.36 5.20
CA ILE A 201 -7.43 -14.93 4.90
C ILE A 201 -8.62 -14.18 5.50
N THR A 202 -8.32 -13.21 6.37
CA THR A 202 -9.29 -12.34 7.03
C THR A 202 -9.14 -10.91 6.54
N SER A 203 -10.07 -10.02 6.91
CA SER A 203 -10.00 -8.59 6.59
C SER A 203 -8.79 -7.87 7.21
N GLN A 204 -8.16 -8.49 8.22
CA GLN A 204 -6.97 -7.98 8.92
C GLN A 204 -5.67 -8.61 8.42
N THR A 205 -5.73 -9.56 7.50
CA THR A 205 -4.53 -10.25 6.99
C THR A 205 -3.61 -9.26 6.27
N ASN A 206 -2.36 -9.19 6.73
CA ASN A 206 -1.31 -8.42 6.09
C ASN A 206 -0.81 -9.15 4.84
N LEU A 207 -1.20 -8.67 3.65
CA LEU A 207 -0.83 -9.29 2.39
C LEU A 207 0.69 -9.31 2.15
N ARG A 208 1.43 -8.33 2.67
CA ARG A 208 2.89 -8.32 2.53
C ARG A 208 3.54 -9.44 3.32
N ASP A 209 3.07 -9.71 4.53
CA ASP A 209 3.59 -10.82 5.34
C ASP A 209 3.24 -12.15 4.66
N LEU A 210 2.00 -12.29 4.15
CA LEU A 210 1.60 -13.43 3.33
C LEU A 210 2.55 -13.64 2.14
N TRP A 211 2.87 -12.61 1.38
CA TRP A 211 3.81 -12.72 0.25
C TRP A 211 5.23 -13.06 0.67
N PHE A 212 5.72 -12.54 1.78
CA PHE A 212 7.03 -12.93 2.30
C PHE A 212 7.07 -14.41 2.67
N GLU A 213 6.00 -14.97 3.22
CA GLU A 213 5.94 -16.41 3.48
C GLU A 213 5.85 -17.25 2.20
N LEU A 214 5.26 -16.71 1.12
CA LEU A 214 5.23 -17.39 -0.19
C LEU A 214 6.57 -17.30 -0.93
N TYR A 215 7.50 -16.46 -0.47
CA TYR A 215 8.83 -16.34 -1.05
C TYR A 215 9.52 -17.70 -1.07
N ASP A 216 9.57 -18.37 0.08
CA ASP A 216 10.25 -19.67 0.25
C ASP A 216 9.58 -20.76 -0.60
N VAL A 217 8.25 -20.70 -0.75
CA VAL A 217 7.49 -21.63 -1.61
C VAL A 217 7.93 -21.54 -3.06
N VAL A 218 8.21 -20.32 -3.56
CA VAL A 218 8.71 -20.12 -4.93
C VAL A 218 10.16 -20.61 -5.07
N GLU A 219 11.03 -20.32 -4.10
CA GLU A 219 12.42 -20.79 -4.13
C GLU A 219 12.49 -22.32 -4.14
N ASP A 220 11.71 -22.99 -3.28
CA ASP A 220 11.61 -24.45 -3.26
C ASP A 220 11.13 -25.01 -4.59
N ALA A 221 10.14 -24.36 -5.21
CA ALA A 221 9.61 -24.79 -6.51
C ALA A 221 10.65 -24.61 -7.63
N HIS A 222 11.40 -23.51 -7.62
CA HIS A 222 12.50 -23.29 -8.57
C HIS A 222 13.62 -24.31 -8.39
N ALA A 223 14.01 -24.64 -7.16
CA ALA A 223 15.03 -25.64 -6.88
C ALA A 223 14.62 -27.04 -7.38
N GLN A 224 13.35 -27.41 -7.21
CA GLN A 224 12.80 -28.66 -7.72
C GLN A 224 12.79 -28.72 -9.26
N LEU A 225 12.38 -27.63 -9.92
CA LEU A 225 12.41 -27.54 -11.38
C LEU A 225 13.84 -27.63 -11.93
N ALA A 226 14.80 -27.00 -11.25
CA ALA A 226 16.22 -27.06 -11.63
C ALA A 226 16.84 -28.45 -11.42
N SER A 227 16.33 -29.23 -10.46
CA SER A 227 16.84 -30.57 -10.16
C SER A 227 16.35 -31.65 -11.15
N GLY A 228 15.28 -31.38 -11.90
CA GLY A 228 14.68 -32.30 -12.87
C GLY A 228 14.16 -33.62 -12.25
N PRO A 229 13.32 -34.38 -12.95
CA PRO A 229 13.10 -35.77 -12.58
C PRO A 229 14.42 -36.50 -12.79
N GLN A 230 15.04 -37.00 -11.72
CA GLN A 230 16.04 -38.07 -11.85
C GLN A 230 15.30 -39.23 -12.52
N MET A 231 15.52 -39.41 -13.82
CA MET A 231 15.13 -40.64 -14.52
C MET A 231 15.93 -41.74 -13.84
N LEU A 232 15.26 -42.48 -12.96
CA LEU A 232 15.69 -43.80 -12.54
C LEU A 232 15.56 -44.68 -13.79
N ASP A 233 16.66 -44.79 -14.53
CA ASP A 233 16.88 -45.85 -15.50
C ASP A 233 16.97 -47.23 -14.80
#